data_AF-A0A2N6K6I5-F1
#
_entry.id   AF-A0A2N6K6I5-F1
#
_cell.length_a   1.000
_cell.length_b   1.000
_cell.length_c   1.000
_cell.angle_alpha   90.00
_cell.angle_beta   90.00
_cell.angle_gamma   90.00
#
_symmetry.space_group_name_H-M   'P 1'
#
loop_
_entity.id
_entity.type
_entity.pdbx_description
1 polymer ?
#
loop_
_entity_poly.entity_id
_entity_poly.type
_entity_poly.pdbx_seq_one_letter_code
_entity_poly.pdbx_strand_id
1 'polypeptide(L)'
;MNPESSETYINHPTWGLLYRICMVDENQELFTTLYAQRLFFLVISDAKGVKFQPIGRTEARMLLENRLRNLRRAGQAQEYDQLQSIFQRTFQ
;
A
#
# COMPACT_ATOMS: atom_id res chain seq x y z
N MET A 1 -12.14 11.35 -13.57
CA MET A 1 -10.83 11.45 -12.89
C MET A 1 -10.98 10.73 -11.57
N ASN A 2 -10.45 9.52 -11.43
CA ASN A 2 -10.54 8.78 -10.17
C ASN A 2 -9.58 9.39 -9.15
N PRO A 3 -10.03 9.83 -7.97
CA PRO A 3 -9.16 10.42 -6.95
C PRO A 3 -8.14 9.42 -6.38
N GLU A 4 -8.33 8.12 -6.60
CA GLU A 4 -7.44 7.04 -6.13
C GLU A 4 -6.12 6.92 -6.90
N SER A 5 -5.97 7.59 -8.05
CA SER A 5 -4.70 7.65 -8.81
C SER A 5 -3.74 8.74 -8.31
N SER A 6 -3.85 9.17 -7.05
CA SER A 6 -2.97 10.17 -6.45
C SER A 6 -1.86 9.48 -5.67
N GLU A 7 -0.61 9.75 -6.04
CA GLU A 7 0.55 9.33 -5.25
C GLU A 7 0.41 9.89 -3.83
N THR A 8 0.32 9.00 -2.85
CA THR A 8 0.10 9.38 -1.44
C THR A 8 1.36 9.07 -0.65
N TYR A 9 1.82 10.07 0.10
CA TYR A 9 3.04 10.00 0.88
C TYR A 9 2.77 10.40 2.33
N ILE A 10 3.46 9.75 3.26
CA ILE A 10 3.39 10.08 4.69
C ILE A 10 4.79 10.04 5.31
N ASN A 11 5.03 10.86 6.33
CA ASN A 11 6.29 10.83 7.06
C ASN A 11 6.20 9.84 8.24
N HIS A 12 7.10 8.87 8.25
CA HIS A 12 7.36 8.02 9.39
C HIS A 12 8.43 8.66 10.30
N PRO A 13 8.26 8.69 11.64
CA PRO A 13 9.22 9.31 12.57
C PRO A 13 10.67 8.83 12.42
N THR A 14 10.87 7.53 12.20
CA THR A 14 12.19 6.90 12.04
C THR A 14 12.68 6.79 10.59
N TRP A 15 11.83 6.28 9.68
CA TRP A 15 12.25 5.92 8.31
C TRP A 15 11.97 7.00 7.25
N GLY A 16 11.46 8.16 7.66
CA GLY A 16 11.17 9.27 6.76
C GLY A 16 10.00 8.98 5.83
N LEU A 17 10.10 9.40 4.57
CA LEU A 17 8.99 9.36 3.63
C LEU A 17 8.63 7.92 3.24
N LEU A 18 7.35 7.58 3.43
CA LEU A 18 6.74 6.36 2.96
C LEU A 18 5.82 6.66 1.77
N TYR A 19 5.76 5.72 0.83
CA TYR A 19 4.87 5.76 -0.33
C TYR A 19 3.75 4.75 -0.16
N ARG A 20 2.50 5.17 -0.44
CA ARG A 20 1.34 4.29 -0.39
C ARG A 20 1.33 3.35 -1.59
N ILE A 21 1.31 2.05 -1.30
CA ILE A 21 1.18 1.00 -2.30
C ILE A 21 -0.29 0.81 -2.68
N CYS A 22 -1.18 0.63 -1.70
CA CYS A 22 -2.60 0.46 -1.93
C CYS A 22 -3.43 0.68 -0.66
N MET A 23 -4.73 0.91 -0.82
CA MET A 23 -5.71 0.70 0.25
C MET A 23 -5.97 -0.79 0.43
N VAL A 24 -5.90 -1.25 1.69
CA VAL A 24 -6.25 -2.61 2.08
C VAL A 24 -7.72 -2.65 2.49
N ASP A 25 -8.16 -1.66 3.27
CA ASP A 25 -9.53 -1.45 3.76
C ASP A 25 -9.79 0.06 3.99
N GLU A 26 -11.01 0.46 4.37
CA GLU A 26 -11.42 1.88 4.50
C GLU A 26 -10.49 2.73 5.37
N ASN A 27 -9.93 2.15 6.45
CA ASN A 27 -9.04 2.84 7.39
C ASN A 27 -7.62 2.26 7.43
N GLN A 28 -7.29 1.43 6.43
CA GLN A 28 -6.05 0.66 6.44
C GLN A 28 -5.37 0.69 5.09
N GLU A 29 -4.13 1.17 5.10
CA GLU A 29 -3.34 1.40 3.90
C GLU A 29 -1.97 0.74 4.03
N LEU A 30 -1.45 0.20 2.93
CA LEU A 30 -0.13 -0.40 2.91
C LEU A 30 0.88 0.59 2.33
N PHE A 31 1.95 0.84 3.07
CA PHE A 31 3.04 1.74 2.71
C PHE A 31 4.39 1.01 2.66
N THR A 32 5.33 1.55 1.87
CA THR A 32 6.73 1.12 1.84
C THR A 32 7.68 2.30 1.97
N THR A 33 8.86 2.07 2.53
CA THR A 33 9.95 3.06 2.57
C THR A 33 10.48 3.35 1.18
N LEU A 34 10.80 4.62 0.91
CA LEU A 34 11.51 5.04 -0.32
C LEU A 34 13.04 5.00 -0.18
N TYR A 35 13.56 5.24 1.03
CA TYR A 35 15.01 5.48 1.25
C TYR A 35 15.73 4.36 2.01
N ALA A 36 15.03 3.30 2.43
CA ALA A 36 15.60 2.19 3.20
C ALA A 36 15.53 0.85 2.45
N GLN A 37 16.16 -0.19 3.01
CA GLN A 37 16.03 -1.58 2.56
C GLN A 37 14.58 -2.08 2.76
N ARG A 38 13.69 -1.67 1.85
CA ARG A 38 12.26 -2.01 1.68
C ARG A 38 11.59 -2.60 2.94
N LEU A 39 11.21 -1.70 3.84
CA LEU A 39 10.32 -1.99 4.96
C LEU A 39 8.88 -1.70 4.56
N PHE A 40 7.95 -2.48 5.11
CA PHE A 40 6.53 -2.37 4.85
C PHE A 40 5.78 -2.02 6.12
N PHE A 41 4.78 -1.14 5.98
CA PHE A 41 3.96 -0.68 7.09
C PHE A 41 2.49 -0.73 6.73
N LEU A 42 1.71 -1.34 7.61
CA LEU A 42 0.27 -1.20 7.62
C LEU A 42 -0.05 0.05 8.44
N VAL A 43 -0.62 1.04 7.77
CA VAL A 43 -0.93 2.34 8.33
C VAL A 43 -2.41 2.38 8.63
N ILE A 44 -2.73 2.56 9.89
CA ILE A 44 -4.12 2.60 10.37
C ILE A 44 -4.39 4.01 10.87
N SER A 45 -5.38 4.65 10.24
CA SER A 45 -5.82 5.98 10.59
C SER A 45 -7.06 5.87 11.49
N ASP A 46 -6.96 6.31 12.74
CA ASP A 46 -8.07 6.37 13.68
C ASP A 46 -8.27 7.80 14.23
N ALA A 47 -9.36 8.03 14.96
CA ALA A 47 -9.66 9.34 15.53
C ALA A 47 -8.60 9.86 16.54
N LYS A 48 -7.70 8.99 17.02
CA LYS A 48 -6.62 9.31 17.95
C LYS A 48 -5.27 9.53 17.25
N GLY A 49 -5.19 9.24 15.95
CA GLY A 49 -4.02 9.50 15.13
C GLY A 49 -3.69 8.39 14.14
N VAL A 50 -2.45 8.41 13.65
CA VAL A 50 -1.93 7.45 12.68
C VAL A 50 -1.01 6.47 13.39
N LYS A 51 -1.26 5.17 13.19
CA LYS A 51 -0.40 4.09 13.70
C LYS A 51 0.33 3.42 12.55
N PHE A 52 1.63 3.20 12.74
CA PHE A 52 2.48 2.49 11.79
C PHE A 52 2.80 1.10 12.33
N GLN A 53 2.16 0.07 11.78
CA GLN A 53 2.44 -1.31 12.13
C GLN A 53 3.44 -1.90 11.12
N PRO A 54 4.68 -2.24 11.54
CA PRO A 54 5.61 -2.91 10.64
C PRO A 54 5.10 -4.30 10.29
N ILE A 55 5.20 -4.68 9.02
CA ILE A 55 4.85 -6.02 8.54
C ILE A 55 5.98 -6.62 7.70
N GLY A 56 6.01 -7.95 7.62
CA GLY A 56 7.00 -8.67 6.84
C GLY A 56 6.75 -8.53 5.32
N ARG A 57 7.81 -8.67 4.52
CA ARG A 57 7.72 -8.65 3.04
C ARG A 57 6.73 -9.70 2.51
N THR A 58 6.72 -10.90 3.08
CA THR A 58 5.80 -11.98 2.68
C THR A 58 4.34 -11.60 2.94
N GLU A 59 4.05 -11.04 4.11
CA GLU A 59 2.71 -10.59 4.48
C GLU A 59 2.24 -9.45 3.58
N ALA A 60 3.09 -8.44 3.36
CA ALA A 60 2.80 -7.33 2.45
C ALA A 60 2.51 -7.82 1.02
N ARG A 61 3.27 -8.81 0.54
CA ARG A 61 3.04 -9.44 -0.77
C ARG A 61 1.68 -10.12 -0.82
N MET A 62 1.33 -10.92 0.18
CA MET A 62 0.05 -11.61 0.24
C MET A 62 -1.13 -10.64 0.26
N LEU A 63 -1.02 -9.52 1.00
CA LEU A 63 -2.05 -8.47 1.02
C LEU A 63 -2.30 -7.89 -0.38
N LEU A 64 -1.23 -7.57 -1.12
CA LEU A 64 -1.36 -7.07 -2.49
C LEU A 64 -1.93 -8.12 -3.45
N GLU A 65 -1.50 -9.37 -3.36
CA GLU A 65 -2.03 -10.44 -4.19
C GLU A 65 -3.53 -10.66 -3.92
N ASN A 66 -3.96 -10.56 -2.67
CA ASN A 66 -5.38 -10.61 -2.30
C ASN A 66 -6.15 -9.43 -2.93
N ARG A 67 -5.62 -8.20 -2.82
CA ARG A 67 -6.25 -7.00 -3.41
C ARG A 67 -6.37 -7.10 -4.92
N LEU A 68 -5.30 -7.53 -5.62
CA LEU A 68 -5.32 -7.76 -7.06
C LEU A 68 -6.41 -8.77 -7.47
N ARG A 69 -6.55 -9.87 -6.72
CA ARG A 69 -7.62 -10.85 -6.99
C ARG A 69 -9.01 -10.26 -6.80
N ASN A 70 -9.20 -9.39 -5.81
CA ASN A 70 -10.47 -8.71 -5.57
C ASN A 70 -10.80 -7.71 -6.69
N LEU A 71 -9.85 -6.86 -7.09
CA LEU A 71 -10.01 -5.90 -8.20
C LEU A 71 -10.37 -6.62 -9.51
N ARG A 72 -9.70 -7.75 -9.79
CA ARG A 72 -9.99 -8.58 -10.97
C ARG A 72 -11.41 -9.13 -10.95
N ARG A 73 -11.90 -9.60 -9.78
CA ARG A 73 -13.26 -10.12 -9.62
C ARG A 73 -14.33 -9.02 -9.69
N ALA A 74 -14.01 -7.83 -9.19
CA ALA A 74 -14.89 -6.66 -9.25
C ALA A 74 -14.94 -5.99 -10.64
N GLY A 75 -14.10 -6.41 -11.58
CA GLY A 75 -14.03 -5.81 -12.92
C GLY A 75 -13.36 -4.43 -12.95
N GLN A 76 -12.64 -4.05 -11.90
CA GLN A 76 -11.94 -2.76 -11.80
C GLN A 76 -10.59 -2.81 -12.55
N ALA A 77 -10.65 -2.92 -13.88
CA ALA A 77 -9.48 -3.14 -14.73
C ALA A 77 -8.40 -2.06 -14.58
N GLN A 78 -8.79 -0.78 -14.52
CA GLN A 78 -7.84 0.32 -14.42
C GLN A 78 -7.05 0.29 -13.10
N GLU A 79 -7.73 0.10 -11.97
CA GLU A 79 -7.08 -0.02 -10.66
C GLU A 79 -6.22 -1.29 -10.57
N TYR A 80 -6.69 -2.39 -11.18
CA TYR A 80 -5.94 -3.63 -11.27
C TYR A 80 -4.61 -3.42 -12.00
N ASP A 81 -4.62 -2.82 -13.19
CA ASP A 81 -3.40 -2.60 -13.99
C ASP A 81 -2.40 -1.69 -13.26
N GLN A 82 -2.91 -0.63 -12.62
CA GLN A 82 -2.09 0.25 -11.79
C GLN A 82 -1.43 -0.52 -10.64
N LEU A 83 -2.21 -1.25 -9.84
CA LEU A 83 -1.70 -2.01 -8.72
C LEU A 83 -0.75 -3.15 -9.16
N GLN A 84 -1.03 -3.77 -10.31
CA GLN A 84 -0.20 -4.82 -10.88
C GLN A 84 1.19 -4.30 -11.25
N SER A 85 1.27 -3.08 -11.80
CA SER A 85 2.56 -2.44 -12.10
C SER A 85 3.37 -2.13 -10.82
N ILE A 86 2.69 -1.67 -9.75
CA ILE A 86 3.33 -1.40 -8.46
C ILE A 86 3.81 -2.71 -7.82
N PHE A 87 3.01 -3.78 -7.90
CA PHE A 87 3.37 -5.10 -7.40
C PHE A 87 4.66 -5.61 -8.04
N GLN A 88 4.76 -5.54 -9.38
CA GLN A 88 5.97 -5.94 -10.10
C GLN A 88 7.18 -5.15 -9.64
N ARG A 89 7.10 -3.81 -9.61
CA ARG A 89 8.22 -2.96 -9.15
C ARG A 89 8.63 -3.21 -7.69
N THR A 90 7.71 -3.70 -6.86
CA THR A 90 7.90 -3.85 -5.41
C THR A 90 8.41 -5.22 -4.99
N PHE A 91 7.92 -6.27 -5.65
CA PHE A 91 8.12 -7.65 -5.22
C PHE A 91 8.82 -8.57 -6.23
N GLN A 92 9.02 -8.13 -7.48
CA GLN A 92 9.83 -8.82 -8.49
C GLN A 92 11.14 -8.07 -8.69
#